data_AF-A0A1C6L2E4-F1
#
_entry.id   AF-A0A1C6L2E4-F1
#
_cell.length_a   1.000
_cell.length_b   1.000
_cell.length_c   1.000
_cell.angle_alpha   90.00
_cell.angle_beta   90.00
_cell.angle_gamma   90.00
#
_symmetry.space_group_name_H-M   'P 1'
#
loop_
_entity.id
_entity.type
_entity.pdbx_description
1 polymer ?
#
loop_
_entity_poly.entity_id
_entity_poly.type
_entity_poly.pdbx_seq_one_letter_code
_entity_poly.pdbx_strand_id
1 'polypeptide(L)'
;MESFKELQEESDIIAIVTPTGDSVILGDSVITKVKVDNILKGECEEYLNIIEPVSLFYENVEEGNLSYVSSINGYNFMKQNKEYIVLLNKANNVDYSDELYVYHNVYLGKFPKAYKDISYKIYDDIDIYKTINSYEQVFNNIEAVNYYKDIYNQIIFEYKIN
;
A
#
# COMPACT_ATOMS: atom_id res chain seq x y z
N MET A 1 -9.08 11.69 11.42
CA MET A 1 -9.28 10.76 10.30
C MET A 1 -9.46 11.62 9.08
N GLU A 2 -8.56 11.48 8.12
CA GLU A 2 -8.47 12.28 6.89
C GLU A 2 -9.66 12.05 5.94
N SER A 3 -10.23 13.09 5.38
CA SER A 3 -11.33 12.95 4.44
C SER A 3 -10.84 12.47 3.07
N PHE A 4 -11.74 11.91 2.25
CA PHE A 4 -11.41 11.61 0.85
C PHE A 4 -10.93 12.85 0.09
N LYS A 5 -11.52 14.01 0.39
CA LYS A 5 -11.13 15.28 -0.23
C LYS A 5 -9.69 15.66 0.10
N GLU A 6 -9.28 15.56 1.37
CA GLU A 6 -7.90 15.82 1.80
C GLU A 6 -6.93 14.85 1.11
N LEU A 7 -7.21 13.54 1.17
CA LEU A 7 -6.41 12.53 0.46
C LEU A 7 -6.29 12.85 -1.04
N GLN A 8 -7.40 13.23 -1.67
CA GLN A 8 -7.45 13.54 -3.09
C GLN A 8 -6.63 14.78 -3.41
N GLU A 9 -6.76 15.86 -2.64
CA GLU A 9 -6.06 17.14 -2.89
C GLU A 9 -4.56 16.98 -2.66
N GLU A 10 -4.15 16.27 -1.61
CA GLU A 10 -2.77 16.19 -1.14
C GLU A 10 -1.96 15.02 -1.71
N SER A 11 -2.58 14.06 -2.41
CA SER A 11 -1.85 13.00 -3.13
C SER A 11 -1.30 13.52 -4.45
N ASP A 12 0.00 13.38 -4.71
CA ASP A 12 0.59 13.75 -6.01
C ASP A 12 -0.02 12.92 -7.16
N ILE A 13 -0.20 11.62 -6.93
CA ILE A 13 -0.69 10.65 -7.92
C ILE A 13 -1.81 9.80 -7.31
N ILE A 14 -2.84 9.55 -8.10
CA ILE A 14 -3.83 8.50 -7.84
C ILE A 14 -3.92 7.64 -9.08
N ALA A 15 -3.69 6.33 -8.93
CA ALA A 15 -3.60 5.42 -10.07
C ALA A 15 -4.15 4.03 -9.75
N ILE A 16 -4.56 3.31 -10.79
CA ILE A 16 -4.76 1.86 -10.75
C ILE A 16 -3.45 1.21 -11.20
N VAL A 17 -2.95 0.30 -10.39
CA VAL A 17 -1.66 -0.36 -10.61
C VAL A 17 -1.74 -1.86 -10.39
N THR A 18 -0.87 -2.60 -11.06
CA THR A 18 -0.68 -4.04 -10.88
C THR A 18 0.77 -4.34 -10.50
N PRO A 19 1.04 -5.08 -9.41
CA PRO A 19 2.39 -5.50 -9.05
C PRO A 19 3.02 -6.36 -10.15
N THR A 20 4.25 -6.02 -10.54
CA THR A 20 5.00 -6.75 -11.57
C THR A 20 5.50 -8.11 -11.08
N GLY A 21 5.59 -8.28 -9.76
CA GLY A 21 6.23 -9.43 -9.11
C GLY A 21 7.68 -9.15 -8.70
N ASP A 22 8.27 -8.04 -9.17
CA ASP A 22 9.60 -7.60 -8.77
C ASP A 22 9.53 -6.79 -7.46
N SER A 23 10.39 -7.14 -6.51
CA SER A 23 10.61 -6.36 -5.29
C SER A 23 12.09 -6.30 -4.93
N VAL A 24 12.49 -5.19 -4.33
CA VAL A 24 13.87 -4.94 -3.88
C VAL A 24 13.85 -4.58 -2.40
N ILE A 25 14.78 -5.14 -1.63
CA ILE A 25 15.01 -4.72 -0.25
C ILE A 25 15.98 -3.54 -0.26
N LEU A 26 15.57 -2.43 0.34
CA LEU A 26 16.42 -1.24 0.52
C LEU A 26 16.49 -0.93 2.02
N GLY A 27 17.60 -1.32 2.65
CA GLY A 27 17.74 -1.27 4.11
C GLY A 27 16.69 -2.15 4.81
N ASP A 28 15.88 -1.53 5.66
CA ASP A 28 14.82 -2.22 6.40
C ASP A 28 13.43 -2.10 5.73
N SER A 29 13.40 -1.61 4.48
CA SER A 29 12.20 -1.41 3.68
C SER A 29 12.15 -2.32 2.46
N VAL A 30 10.94 -2.50 1.93
CA VAL A 30 10.70 -3.23 0.68
C VAL A 30 10.16 -2.26 -0.35
N ILE A 31 10.72 -2.28 -1.54
CA ILE A 31 10.24 -1.55 -2.71
C ILE A 31 9.52 -2.54 -3.61
N THR A 32 8.26 -2.28 -3.92
CA THR A 32 7.48 -3.05 -4.89
C THR A 32 7.42 -2.28 -6.20
N LYS A 33 7.81 -2.94 -7.30
CA LYS A 33 7.63 -2.37 -8.64
C LYS A 33 6.24 -2.69 -9.16
N VAL A 34 5.52 -1.66 -9.59
CA VAL A 34 4.18 -1.78 -10.14
C VAL A 34 4.12 -1.24 -11.56
N LYS A 35 3.22 -1.81 -12.37
CA LYS A 35 2.81 -1.22 -13.65
C LYS A 35 1.59 -0.34 -13.43
N VAL A 36 1.55 0.82 -14.05
CA VAL A 36 0.40 1.72 -14.06
C VAL A 36 -0.57 1.29 -15.16
N ASP A 37 -1.76 0.88 -14.76
CA ASP A 37 -2.82 0.44 -15.67
C ASP A 37 -3.75 1.61 -16.04
N ASN A 38 -3.97 2.54 -15.12
CA ASN A 38 -4.76 3.74 -15.36
C ASN A 38 -4.37 4.89 -14.41
N ILE A 39 -4.27 6.11 -14.92
CA ILE A 39 -4.00 7.31 -14.11
C ILE A 39 -5.34 8.01 -13.83
N LEU A 40 -5.63 8.23 -12.56
CA LEU A 40 -6.86 8.88 -12.08
C LEU A 40 -6.61 10.35 -11.69
N LYS A 41 -5.43 10.64 -11.13
CA LYS A 41 -4.92 11.98 -10.82
C LYS A 41 -3.40 12.01 -10.97
N GLY A 42 -2.87 13.14 -11.43
CA GLY A 42 -1.43 13.40 -11.52
C GLY A 42 -0.83 12.93 -12.83
N GLU A 43 0.51 12.96 -12.90
CA GLU A 43 1.29 12.46 -14.02
C GLU A 43 2.39 11.54 -13.48
N CYS A 44 2.60 10.41 -14.13
CA CYS A 44 3.60 9.43 -13.71
C CYS A 44 4.06 8.56 -14.88
N GLU A 45 5.15 7.82 -14.67
CA GLU A 45 5.68 6.88 -15.66
C GLU A 45 4.82 5.59 -15.74
N GLU A 46 5.07 4.76 -16.76
CA GLU A 46 4.40 3.46 -16.93
C GLU A 46 4.66 2.51 -15.75
N TYR A 47 5.81 2.66 -15.07
CA TYR A 47 6.19 1.86 -13.93
C TYR A 47 6.54 2.76 -12.75
N LEU A 48 6.13 2.35 -11.55
CA LEU A 48 6.44 3.04 -10.31
C LEU A 48 7.12 2.10 -9.33
N ASN A 49 8.06 2.64 -8.55
CA ASN A 49 8.68 1.96 -7.43
C ASN A 49 8.05 2.50 -6.14
N ILE A 50 7.29 1.67 -5.43
CA ILE A 50 6.55 2.07 -4.23
C ILE A 50 7.23 1.47 -3.01
N ILE A 51 7.56 2.31 -2.02
CA ILE A 51 8.07 1.87 -0.72
C ILE A 51 6.89 1.33 0.10
N GLU A 52 6.96 0.06 0.45
CA GLU A 52 5.95 -0.64 1.23
C GLU A 52 6.14 -0.36 2.73
N PRO A 53 5.07 -0.01 3.47
CA PRO A 53 5.14 0.34 4.89
C PRO A 53 5.21 -0.93 5.75
N VAL A 54 6.37 -1.56 5.69
CA VAL A 54 6.75 -2.73 6.48
C VAL A 54 8.09 -2.47 7.16
N SER A 55 8.37 -3.23 8.21
CA SER A 55 9.69 -3.26 8.83
C SER A 55 10.27 -4.67 8.75
N LEU A 56 11.48 -4.77 8.22
CA LEU A 56 12.24 -6.01 8.16
C LEU A 56 13.08 -6.17 9.44
N PHE A 57 12.96 -7.32 10.10
CA PHE A 57 13.74 -7.63 11.30
C PHE A 57 14.65 -8.83 11.03
N TYR A 58 15.94 -8.66 11.28
CA TYR A 58 16.98 -9.67 11.04
C TYR A 58 17.45 -10.29 12.35
N GLU A 59 17.68 -11.60 12.36
CA GLU A 59 18.31 -12.29 13.50
C GLU A 59 19.79 -11.94 13.60
N ASN A 60 20.45 -11.86 12.44
CA ASN A 60 21.82 -11.40 12.28
C ASN A 60 21.91 -10.50 11.04
N VAL A 61 22.20 -9.22 11.27
CA VAL A 61 22.29 -8.19 10.21
C VAL A 61 23.47 -8.47 9.27
N GLU A 62 24.59 -8.99 9.76
CA GLU A 62 25.80 -9.23 8.95
C GLU A 62 25.61 -10.39 7.94
N GLU A 63 24.80 -11.38 8.31
CA GLU A 63 24.50 -12.55 7.47
C GLU A 63 23.25 -12.34 6.59
N GLY A 64 22.48 -11.28 6.83
CA GLY A 64 21.23 -11.01 6.11
C GLY A 64 20.10 -11.99 6.44
N ASN A 65 20.16 -12.67 7.59
CA ASN A 65 19.16 -13.67 7.99
C ASN A 65 17.88 -12.97 8.49
N LEU A 66 16.91 -12.80 7.59
CA LEU A 66 15.61 -12.21 7.91
C LEU A 66 14.84 -13.11 8.90
N SER A 67 14.51 -12.56 10.07
CA SER A 67 13.72 -13.23 11.11
C SER A 67 12.23 -13.12 10.80
N TYR A 68 11.71 -11.89 10.74
CA TYR A 68 10.29 -11.64 10.47
C TYR A 68 10.07 -10.27 9.82
N VAL A 69 8.91 -10.13 9.21
CA VAL A 69 8.40 -8.88 8.66
C VAL A 69 7.28 -8.39 9.56
N SER A 70 7.34 -7.13 9.97
CA SER A 70 6.25 -6.48 10.67
C SER A 70 5.46 -5.59 9.71
N SER A 71 4.14 -5.67 9.74
CA SER A 71 3.31 -4.72 9.02
C SER A 71 3.10 -3.45 9.83
N ILE A 72 3.14 -2.28 9.18
CA ILE A 72 2.76 -1.04 9.83
C ILE A 72 1.26 -0.83 9.63
N ASN A 73 0.50 -0.66 10.74
CA ASN A 73 -0.94 -0.41 10.72
C ASN A 73 -1.78 -1.45 9.93
N GLY A 74 -1.34 -2.72 9.93
CA GLY A 74 -2.06 -3.82 9.28
C GLY A 74 -1.90 -3.87 7.77
N TYR A 75 -0.91 -3.15 7.26
CA TYR A 75 -0.53 -3.17 5.86
C TYR A 75 -0.02 -4.56 5.43
N ASN A 76 -0.60 -5.13 4.38
CA ASN A 76 -0.03 -6.30 3.71
C ASN A 76 0.47 -5.96 2.31
N PHE A 77 1.52 -6.62 1.85
CA PHE A 77 1.99 -6.46 0.47
C PHE A 77 0.87 -6.62 -0.57
N MET A 78 0.98 -5.83 -1.63
CA MET A 78 0.19 -6.07 -2.84
C MET A 78 0.44 -7.49 -3.37
N LYS A 79 -0.64 -8.19 -3.71
CA LYS A 79 -0.58 -9.57 -4.20
C LYS A 79 -0.42 -9.58 -5.71
N GLN A 80 0.36 -10.53 -6.21
CA GLN A 80 0.55 -10.71 -7.66
C GLN A 80 -0.78 -10.90 -8.39
N ASN A 81 -0.84 -10.38 -9.63
CA ASN A 81 -2.01 -10.46 -10.52
C ASN A 81 -3.30 -9.82 -9.95
N LYS A 82 -3.17 -8.90 -9.00
CA LYS A 82 -4.29 -8.09 -8.51
C LYS A 82 -4.05 -6.62 -8.82
N GLU A 83 -5.15 -5.94 -9.14
CA GLU A 83 -5.17 -4.50 -9.35
C GLU A 83 -5.46 -3.77 -8.03
N TYR A 84 -4.74 -2.69 -7.80
CA TYR A 84 -4.88 -1.84 -6.64
C TYR A 84 -5.07 -0.39 -7.07
N ILE A 85 -5.91 0.34 -6.34
CA ILE A 85 -5.96 1.80 -6.38
C ILE A 85 -4.95 2.30 -5.36
N VAL A 86 -4.02 3.13 -5.79
CA VAL A 86 -2.97 3.70 -4.93
C VAL A 86 -3.03 5.22 -4.94
N LEU A 87 -2.81 5.81 -3.78
CA LEU A 87 -2.69 7.25 -3.54
C LEU A 87 -1.27 7.52 -3.03
N LEU A 88 -0.48 8.21 -3.84
CA LEU A 88 0.97 8.26 -3.71
C LEU A 88 1.48 9.70 -3.69
N ASN A 89 2.57 9.88 -2.94
CA ASN A 89 3.42 11.06 -2.98
C ASN A 89 4.84 10.67 -3.41
N LYS A 90 5.55 11.59 -4.04
CA LYS A 90 6.97 11.41 -4.35
C LYS A 90 7.76 11.35 -3.04
N ALA A 91 8.63 10.34 -2.90
CA ALA A 91 9.53 10.24 -1.77
C ALA A 91 10.62 11.33 -1.90
N ASN A 92 10.72 12.19 -0.89
CA ASN A 92 11.76 13.22 -0.87
C ASN A 92 13.06 12.66 -0.26
N ASN A 93 14.21 13.08 -0.80
CA ASN A 93 15.54 12.86 -0.22
C ASN A 93 15.92 11.37 -0.01
N VAL A 94 15.59 10.50 -0.97
CA VAL A 94 16.09 9.12 -0.96
C VAL A 94 17.22 8.99 -1.99
N ASP A 95 18.39 8.53 -1.55
CA ASP A 95 19.52 8.22 -2.44
C ASP A 95 19.28 6.85 -3.10
N TYR A 96 18.43 6.85 -4.11
CA TYR A 96 18.09 5.70 -4.94
C TYR A 96 18.14 6.11 -6.41
N SER A 97 18.56 5.20 -7.30
CA SER A 97 18.77 5.53 -8.71
C SER A 97 17.48 5.92 -9.43
N ASP A 98 16.36 5.33 -8.99
CA ASP A 98 15.05 5.52 -9.59
C ASP A 98 14.16 6.38 -8.69
N GLU A 99 13.14 6.99 -9.27
CA GLU A 99 12.14 7.72 -8.50
C GLU A 99 11.33 6.77 -7.60
N LEU A 100 11.18 7.14 -6.33
CA LEU A 100 10.45 6.37 -5.33
C LEU A 100 9.18 7.08 -4.91
N TYR A 101 8.16 6.30 -4.62
CA TYR A 101 6.86 6.76 -4.18
C TYR A 101 6.52 6.15 -2.82
N VAL A 102 5.86 6.93 -1.98
CA VAL A 102 5.30 6.46 -0.71
C VAL A 102 3.79 6.61 -0.78
N TYR A 103 3.08 5.78 -0.02
CA TYR A 103 1.67 6.02 0.22
C TYR A 103 1.47 7.38 0.89
N HIS A 104 0.58 8.18 0.34
CA HIS A 104 0.20 9.47 0.93
C HIS A 104 -0.21 9.26 2.40
N ASN A 105 -0.99 8.21 2.65
CA ASN A 105 -1.35 7.75 3.99
C ASN A 105 -1.11 6.23 4.08
N VAL A 106 -0.36 5.76 5.09
CA VAL A 106 -0.05 4.33 5.25
C VAL A 106 -1.30 3.44 5.33
N TYR A 107 -2.39 3.99 5.87
CA TYR A 107 -3.64 3.27 6.09
C TYR A 107 -4.65 3.43 4.93
N LEU A 108 -4.64 4.58 4.24
CA LEU A 108 -5.60 4.93 3.18
C LEU A 108 -4.96 5.09 1.79
N GLY A 109 -3.69 4.70 1.65
CA GLY A 109 -2.93 4.89 0.43
C GLY A 109 -3.10 3.77 -0.59
N LYS A 110 -3.73 2.66 -0.22
CA LYS A 110 -3.86 1.47 -1.07
C LYS A 110 -5.19 0.77 -0.81
N PHE A 111 -5.90 0.49 -1.90
CA PHE A 111 -7.14 -0.27 -1.91
C PHE A 111 -7.11 -1.36 -2.99
N PRO A 112 -7.59 -2.59 -2.74
CA PRO A 112 -7.85 -3.53 -3.81
C PRO A 112 -8.96 -2.99 -4.70
N LYS A 113 -8.75 -2.96 -6.02
CA LYS A 113 -9.76 -2.45 -6.98
C LYS A 113 -11.05 -3.26 -6.93
N ALA A 114 -10.95 -4.59 -6.77
CA ALA A 114 -12.10 -5.48 -6.62
C ALA A 114 -12.36 -5.78 -5.14
N TYR A 115 -12.90 -4.81 -4.40
CA TYR A 115 -13.18 -4.93 -2.97
C TYR A 115 -14.20 -6.03 -2.65
N LYS A 116 -13.88 -6.84 -1.63
CA LYS A 116 -14.79 -7.83 -1.02
C LYS A 116 -14.61 -7.83 0.49
N ASP A 117 -15.65 -8.11 1.26
CA ASP A 117 -15.58 -8.15 2.73
C ASP A 117 -14.53 -9.14 3.27
N ILE A 118 -14.30 -10.26 2.57
CA ILE A 118 -13.28 -11.26 2.92
C ILE A 118 -11.83 -10.78 2.72
N SER A 119 -11.64 -9.61 2.10
CA SER A 119 -10.32 -9.05 1.82
C SER A 119 -9.68 -8.48 3.09
N TYR A 120 -10.39 -8.45 4.21
CA TYR A 120 -9.94 -7.82 5.44
C TYR A 120 -10.24 -8.64 6.67
N LYS A 121 -9.55 -8.31 7.76
CA LYS A 121 -9.79 -8.91 9.06
C LYS A 121 -9.66 -7.88 10.17
N ILE A 122 -10.51 -8.01 11.18
CA ILE A 122 -10.29 -7.35 12.47
C ILE A 122 -9.43 -8.29 13.31
N TYR A 123 -8.27 -7.81 13.74
CA TYR A 123 -7.30 -8.61 14.50
C TYR A 123 -6.60 -7.70 15.51
N ASP A 124 -6.42 -8.18 16.74
CA ASP A 124 -5.86 -7.36 17.82
C ASP A 124 -4.33 -7.27 17.78
N ASP A 125 -3.65 -8.28 17.22
CA ASP A 125 -2.19 -8.38 17.12
C ASP A 125 -1.72 -8.19 15.68
N ILE A 126 -1.77 -6.93 15.24
CA ILE A 126 -1.64 -6.55 13.83
C ILE A 126 -0.20 -6.70 13.32
N ASP A 127 0.79 -6.84 14.19
CA ASP A 127 2.18 -6.60 13.81
C ASP A 127 2.80 -7.76 13.00
N ILE A 128 2.39 -9.01 13.20
CA ILE A 128 3.08 -10.16 12.58
C ILE A 128 2.57 -10.45 11.16
N TYR A 129 3.32 -10.01 10.14
CA TYR A 129 2.94 -10.15 8.72
C TYR A 129 2.55 -11.57 8.31
N LYS A 130 3.33 -12.59 8.73
CA LYS A 130 3.08 -14.00 8.35
C LYS A 130 1.70 -14.50 8.77
N THR A 131 1.16 -13.96 9.86
CA THR A 131 -0.15 -14.33 10.40
C THR A 131 -1.29 -13.67 9.61
N ILE A 132 -1.02 -12.52 9.00
CA ILE A 132 -2.04 -11.67 8.38
C ILE A 132 -1.95 -11.59 6.85
N ASN A 133 -0.92 -12.16 6.23
CA ASN A 133 -0.64 -12.06 4.78
C ASN A 133 -1.75 -12.59 3.85
N SER A 134 -2.67 -13.39 4.38
CA SER A 134 -3.83 -13.89 3.64
C SER A 134 -4.87 -12.79 3.37
N TYR A 135 -4.87 -11.71 4.15
CA TYR A 135 -5.76 -10.54 4.01
C TYR A 135 -5.09 -9.43 3.19
N GLU A 136 -5.84 -8.49 2.64
CA GLU A 136 -5.32 -7.30 1.92
C GLU A 136 -4.96 -6.17 2.90
N GLN A 137 -5.75 -6.00 3.96
CA GLN A 137 -5.49 -5.09 5.07
C GLN A 137 -6.07 -5.69 6.36
N VAL A 138 -5.43 -5.40 7.49
CA VAL A 138 -5.94 -5.76 8.82
C VAL A 138 -6.26 -4.50 9.61
N PHE A 139 -7.30 -4.60 10.42
CA PHE A 139 -7.88 -3.50 11.18
C PHE A 139 -7.95 -3.86 12.66
N ASN A 140 -7.85 -2.85 13.52
CA ASN A 140 -7.98 -3.03 14.98
C ASN A 140 -9.44 -3.05 15.45
N ASN A 141 -10.37 -2.49 14.68
CA ASN A 141 -11.79 -2.47 15.04
C ASN A 141 -12.70 -2.23 13.82
N ILE A 142 -14.01 -2.34 14.05
CA ILE A 142 -15.04 -2.18 13.00
C ILE A 142 -15.19 -0.73 12.53
N GLU A 143 -14.93 0.26 13.37
CA GLU A 143 -15.01 1.68 12.98
C GLU A 143 -13.96 1.99 11.91
N ALA A 144 -12.75 1.48 12.09
CA ALA A 144 -11.65 1.60 11.15
C ALA A 144 -11.97 0.92 9.80
N VAL A 145 -12.64 -0.24 9.82
CA VAL A 145 -13.14 -0.94 8.62
C VAL A 145 -14.17 -0.08 7.88
N ASN A 146 -15.17 0.44 8.60
CA ASN A 146 -16.25 1.22 8.01
C ASN A 146 -15.71 2.51 7.38
N TYR A 147 -14.83 3.20 8.08
CA TYR A 147 -14.18 4.38 7.57
C TYR A 147 -13.35 4.11 6.31
N TYR A 148 -12.55 3.03 6.30
CA TYR A 148 -11.82 2.60 5.11
C TYR A 148 -12.75 2.28 3.92
N LYS A 149 -13.89 1.60 4.19
CA LYS A 149 -14.92 1.31 3.18
C LYS A 149 -15.55 2.58 2.62
N ASP A 150 -15.83 3.56 3.47
CA ASP A 150 -16.45 4.82 3.05
C ASP A 150 -15.51 5.62 2.14
N ILE A 151 -14.21 5.65 2.43
CA ILE A 151 -13.20 6.26 1.56
C ILE A 151 -13.10 5.51 0.23
N TYR A 152 -13.01 4.17 0.27
CA TYR A 152 -13.00 3.34 -0.93
C TYR A 152 -14.21 3.62 -1.83
N ASN A 153 -15.42 3.65 -1.27
CA ASN A 153 -16.65 3.90 -2.03
C ASN A 153 -16.66 5.30 -2.67
N GLN A 154 -16.12 6.31 -1.97
CA GLN A 154 -15.97 7.66 -2.52
C GLN A 154 -14.99 7.69 -3.70
N ILE A 155 -13.85 6.99 -3.60
CA ILE A 155 -12.89 6.85 -4.70
C ILE A 155 -13.54 6.18 -5.92
N ILE A 156 -14.24 5.05 -5.71
CA ILE A 156 -14.92 4.33 -6.79
C ILE A 156 -15.95 5.22 -7.49
N PHE A 157 -16.74 5.97 -6.72
CA PHE A 157 -17.76 6.86 -7.24
C PHE A 157 -17.16 8.03 -8.02
N GLU A 158 -16.18 8.74 -7.44
CA GLU A 158 -15.55 9.93 -8.03
C GLU A 158 -14.87 9.60 -9.36
N TYR A 159 -14.08 8.53 -9.38
CA TYR A 159 -13.29 8.15 -10.54
C TYR A 159 -14.01 7.16 -11.48
N LYS A 160 -15.26 6.82 -11.18
CA LYS A 160 -16.10 5.92 -11.99
C LYS A 160 -15.42 4.59 -12.31
N ILE A 161 -14.81 4.01 -11.28
CA ILE A 161 -14.06 2.74 -11.39
C ILE A 161 -15.07 1.59 -11.42
N ASN A 162 -14.92 0.70 -12.40
CA ASN A 162 -15.77 -0.48 -12.58
C ASN A 162 -15.19 -1.72 -11.86
#